data_AF-A0A9E8LVL2-F1
#
_entry.id   AF-A0A9E8LVL2-F1
#
_cell.length_a   1.000
_cell.length_b   1.000
_cell.length_c   1.000
_cell.angle_alpha   90.00
_cell.angle_beta   90.00
_cell.angle_gamma   90.00
#
_symmetry.space_group_name_H-M   'P 1'
#
loop_
_entity.id
_entity.type
_entity.pdbx_description
1 polymer ?
#
loop_
_entity_poly.entity_id
_entity_poly.type
_entity_poly.pdbx_seq_one_letter_code
_entity_poly.pdbx_strand_id
1 'polypeptide(L)'
;MNHDLRKIPLARSRRNNGNSTMHLKLDEKGLYIRASLDVENNSEAKSLYSAIKRGDIDGMSFIFYVDEEKWEDLESDMPTRRIQKIKKVIEVSAVNYPAYSGTDINARDQAVLDNAAKALENARSKLENFKNEQLEILKLRNQILMKMGER
;
A
#
# COMPACT_ATOMS: atom_id res chain seq x y z
N MET A 1 13.71 -11.89 3.54
CA MET A 1 14.70 -10.79 3.56
C MET A 1 15.85 -11.20 2.69
N ASN A 2 16.39 -10.28 1.88
CA ASN A 2 17.54 -10.54 0.99
C ASN A 2 17.38 -11.82 0.14
N HIS A 3 16.15 -12.14 -0.28
CA HIS A 3 15.82 -13.31 -1.10
C HIS A 3 16.27 -14.67 -0.52
N ASP A 4 16.50 -14.78 0.80
CA ASP A 4 16.82 -16.09 1.40
C ASP A 4 15.58 -16.98 1.48
N LEU A 5 15.41 -17.81 0.46
CA LEU A 5 14.27 -18.74 0.32
C LEU A 5 14.29 -19.90 1.33
N ARG A 6 15.36 -20.03 2.14
CA ARG A 6 15.45 -21.06 3.19
C ARG A 6 14.77 -20.61 4.48
N LYS A 7 14.49 -19.30 4.63
CA LYS A 7 13.83 -18.75 5.81
C LYS A 7 12.32 -18.94 5.78
N ILE A 8 11.71 -18.91 6.97
CA ILE A 8 10.25 -18.90 7.10
C ILE A 8 9.73 -17.56 6.56
N PRO A 9 8.71 -17.55 5.69
CA PRO A 9 8.14 -16.31 5.17
C PRO A 9 7.40 -15.54 6.26
N LEU A 10 7.68 -14.24 6.38
CA LEU A 10 7.05 -13.36 7.38
C LEU A 10 5.63 -12.90 6.99
N ALA A 11 5.31 -12.94 5.69
CA ALA A 11 3.97 -12.65 5.18
C ALA A 11 3.71 -13.48 3.91
N ARG A 12 2.42 -13.66 3.57
CA ARG A 12 2.02 -14.45 2.40
C ARG A 12 0.79 -13.86 1.74
N SER A 13 0.86 -13.70 0.41
CA SER A 13 -0.32 -13.47 -0.42
C SER A 13 -0.97 -14.80 -0.78
N ARG A 14 -2.26 -14.91 -0.52
CA ARG A 14 -3.10 -16.05 -0.92
C ARG A 14 -4.06 -15.58 -2.00
N ARG A 15 -3.49 -15.13 -3.12
CA ARG A 15 -4.22 -14.47 -4.22
C ARG A 15 -4.98 -13.22 -3.74
N ASN A 16 -4.36 -12.44 -2.86
CA ASN A 16 -4.96 -11.26 -2.23
C ASN A 16 -6.31 -11.49 -1.53
N ASN A 17 -6.66 -12.74 -1.18
CA ASN A 17 -7.91 -13.01 -0.47
C ASN A 17 -7.85 -12.53 1.00
N GLY A 18 -8.98 -12.61 1.72
CA GLY A 18 -9.08 -12.14 3.12
C GLY A 18 -8.16 -12.84 4.12
N ASN A 19 -7.62 -14.01 3.78
CA ASN A 19 -6.65 -14.74 4.62
C ASN A 19 -5.19 -14.38 4.27
N SER A 20 -4.97 -13.38 3.42
CA SER A 20 -3.64 -12.91 3.06
C SER A 20 -3.08 -12.02 4.16
N THR A 21 -1.81 -12.22 4.50
CA THR A 21 -1.04 -11.27 5.33
C THR A 21 -0.18 -10.35 4.46
N MET A 22 -0.20 -10.56 3.15
CA MET A 22 0.42 -9.68 2.16
C MET A 22 -0.50 -9.49 0.97
N HIS A 23 -0.68 -8.24 0.56
CA HIS A 23 -1.48 -7.84 -0.59
C HIS A 23 -0.60 -7.13 -1.61
N LEU A 24 -0.83 -7.44 -2.88
CA LEU A 24 -0.15 -6.84 -4.00
C LEU A 24 -1.16 -6.10 -4.88
N LYS A 25 -0.79 -4.94 -5.39
CA LYS A 25 -1.61 -4.14 -6.30
C LYS A 25 -0.70 -3.51 -7.35
N LEU A 26 -1.14 -3.46 -8.61
CA LEU A 26 -0.49 -2.62 -9.61
C LEU A 26 -1.09 -1.22 -9.53
N ASP A 27 -0.24 -0.21 -9.50
CA ASP A 27 -0.61 1.20 -9.62
C ASP A 27 0.22 1.89 -10.72
N GLU A 28 0.01 3.18 -10.90
CA GLU A 28 0.69 3.99 -11.93
C GLU A 28 2.22 4.08 -11.73
N LYS A 29 2.72 3.81 -10.52
CA LYS A 29 4.16 3.80 -10.20
C LYS A 29 4.77 2.42 -10.38
N GLY A 30 4.01 1.36 -10.11
CA GLY A 30 4.45 -0.02 -10.32
C GLY A 30 3.76 -1.01 -9.38
N LEU A 31 4.54 -1.97 -8.87
CA LEU A 31 4.04 -3.01 -7.99
C LEU A 31 4.01 -2.51 -6.53
N TYR A 32 2.82 -2.16 -6.06
CA TYR A 32 2.56 -1.86 -4.66
C TYR A 32 2.40 -3.14 -3.83
N ILE A 33 3.02 -3.15 -2.65
CA ILE A 33 2.96 -4.26 -1.69
C ILE A 33 2.58 -3.71 -0.31
N ARG A 34 1.64 -4.37 0.35
CA ARG A 34 1.33 -4.16 1.77
C ARG A 34 1.41 -5.49 2.50
N ALA A 35 2.20 -5.56 3.57
CA ALA A 35 2.29 -6.72 4.43
C ALA A 35 1.93 -6.37 5.88
N SER A 36 1.18 -7.25 6.53
CA SER A 36 0.94 -7.24 7.96
C SER A 36 1.86 -8.26 8.60
N LEU A 37 2.77 -7.79 9.45
CA LEU A 37 3.77 -8.62 10.11
C LEU A 37 3.42 -8.80 11.59
N ASP A 38 3.65 -10.01 12.12
CA ASP A 38 3.47 -10.32 13.54
C ASP A 38 4.69 -9.86 14.34
N VAL A 39 4.76 -8.56 14.61
CA VAL A 39 5.89 -7.96 15.36
C VAL A 39 5.86 -8.25 16.86
N GLU A 40 4.76 -8.80 17.36
CA GLU A 40 4.58 -9.14 18.78
C GLU A 40 5.17 -10.52 19.10
N ASN A 41 4.87 -11.52 18.27
CA ASN A 41 5.24 -12.91 18.53
C ASN A 41 6.37 -13.44 17.65
N ASN A 42 6.78 -12.71 16.59
CA ASN A 42 7.87 -13.11 15.71
C ASN A 42 9.06 -12.13 15.79
N SER A 43 10.18 -12.61 16.31
CA SER A 43 11.40 -11.81 16.49
C SER A 43 12.04 -11.35 15.17
N GLU A 44 11.95 -12.13 14.09
CA GLU A 44 12.43 -11.72 12.76
C GLU A 44 11.56 -10.61 12.19
N ALA A 45 10.23 -10.71 12.33
CA ALA A 45 9.30 -9.66 11.93
C ALA A 45 9.54 -8.36 12.70
N LYS A 46 9.75 -8.45 14.02
CA LYS A 46 10.08 -7.31 14.88
C LYS A 46 11.40 -6.66 14.48
N SER A 47 12.42 -7.47 14.19
CA SER A 47 13.74 -6.99 13.75
C SER A 47 13.65 -6.27 12.41
N LEU A 48 12.92 -6.86 11.45
CA LEU A 48 12.68 -6.24 10.14
C LEU A 48 11.93 -4.91 10.28
N TYR A 49 10.85 -4.87 11.06
CA TYR A 49 10.12 -3.63 11.35
C TYR A 49 11.05 -2.55 11.92
N SER A 50 11.89 -2.90 12.89
CA SER A 50 12.83 -1.97 13.50
C SER A 50 13.86 -1.44 12.51
N ALA A 51 14.41 -2.30 11.65
CA ALA A 51 15.40 -1.92 10.64
C ALA A 51 14.79 -0.95 9.62
N ILE A 52 13.58 -1.22 9.14
CA ILE A 52 12.86 -0.33 8.23
C ILE A 52 12.55 1.00 8.89
N LYS A 53 12.02 0.99 10.13
CA LYS A 53 11.65 2.21 10.85
C LYS A 53 12.84 3.13 11.12
N ARG A 54 14.03 2.57 11.32
CA ARG A 54 15.28 3.32 11.50
C ARG A 54 15.92 3.77 10.19
N GLY A 55 15.45 3.26 9.04
CA GLY A 55 16.05 3.51 7.74
C GLY A 55 17.29 2.66 7.46
N ASP A 56 17.57 1.62 8.26
CA ASP A 56 18.66 0.68 7.97
C ASP A 56 18.35 -0.19 6.73
N ILE A 57 17.05 -0.33 6.42
CA ILE A 57 16.54 -1.00 5.23
C ILE A 57 15.45 -0.11 4.63
N ASP A 58 15.72 0.41 3.45
CA ASP A 58 14.84 1.33 2.70
C ASP A 58 14.40 0.75 1.34
N GLY A 59 15.04 -0.33 0.88
CA GLY A 59 14.78 -0.94 -0.43
C GLY A 59 13.92 -2.22 -0.41
N MET A 60 13.31 -2.49 -1.56
CA MET A 60 12.58 -3.72 -1.85
C MET A 60 13.07 -4.37 -3.14
N SER A 61 12.92 -5.68 -3.24
CA SER A 61 13.16 -6.42 -4.47
C SER A 61 12.20 -7.61 -4.57
N PHE A 62 12.08 -8.19 -5.76
CA PHE A 62 11.18 -9.29 -6.01
C PHE A 62 11.75 -10.28 -7.04
N ILE A 63 11.41 -11.55 -6.87
CA ILE A 63 11.72 -12.62 -7.80
C ILE A 63 10.48 -12.91 -8.63
N PHE A 64 10.65 -13.03 -9.95
CA PHE A 64 9.56 -13.29 -10.87
C PHE A 64 9.97 -14.21 -12.02
N TYR A 65 8.97 -14.87 -12.61
CA TYR A 65 9.11 -15.56 -13.88
C TYR A 65 8.64 -14.68 -15.03
N VAL A 66 9.39 -14.72 -16.12
CA VAL A 66 9.08 -14.03 -17.38
C VAL A 66 8.12 -14.88 -18.20
N ASP A 67 7.14 -14.24 -18.82
CA ASP A 67 6.23 -14.86 -19.80
C ASP A 67 6.64 -14.49 -21.23
N GLU A 68 6.93 -13.20 -21.45
CA GLU A 68 7.30 -12.66 -22.76
C GLU A 68 8.48 -11.70 -22.60
N GLU A 69 9.49 -11.84 -23.46
CA GLU A 69 10.66 -10.98 -23.52
C GLU A 69 11.10 -10.74 -24.96
N LYS A 70 11.92 -9.71 -25.15
CA LYS A 70 12.56 -9.37 -26.41
C LYS A 70 14.01 -9.02 -26.13
N TRP A 71 14.90 -9.47 -27.01
CA TRP A 71 16.28 -9.03 -27.03
C TRP A 71 16.47 -8.04 -28.19
N GLU A 72 17.14 -6.93 -27.90
CA GLU A 72 17.45 -5.85 -28.81
C GLU A 72 18.99 -5.71 -28.89
N ASP A 73 19.50 -5.25 -30.03
CA ASP A 73 20.94 -5.01 -30.25
C ASP A 73 21.81 -6.26 -30.02
N LEU A 74 21.40 -7.41 -30.56
CA LEU A 74 22.09 -8.70 -30.39
C LEU A 74 23.56 -8.70 -30.84
N GLU A 75 23.94 -7.77 -31.72
CA GLU A 75 25.31 -7.61 -32.23
C GLU A 75 26.18 -6.72 -31.32
N SER A 76 25.62 -6.12 -30.26
CA SER A 76 26.35 -5.32 -29.26
C SER A 76 27.07 -6.21 -28.25
N ASP A 77 28.19 -5.73 -27.68
CA ASP A 77 28.85 -6.36 -26.53
C ASP A 77 27.93 -6.44 -25.30
N MET A 78 26.91 -5.59 -25.23
CA MET A 78 25.87 -5.60 -24.20
C MET A 78 24.48 -5.50 -24.85
N PRO A 79 23.88 -6.64 -25.26
CA PRO A 79 22.53 -6.66 -25.82
C PRO A 79 21.49 -6.34 -24.74
N THR A 80 20.43 -5.65 -25.13
CA THR A 80 19.40 -5.20 -24.20
C THR A 80 18.27 -6.24 -24.10
N ARG A 81 18.04 -6.75 -22.88
CA ARG A 81 16.88 -7.61 -22.59
C ARG A 81 15.71 -6.76 -22.11
N ARG A 82 14.61 -6.78 -22.85
CA ARG A 82 13.35 -6.13 -22.47
C ARG A 82 12.33 -7.17 -22.05
N ILE A 83 11.95 -7.14 -20.76
CA ILE A 83 10.85 -7.96 -20.25
C ILE A 83 9.53 -7.29 -20.63
N GLN A 84 8.72 -7.97 -21.45
CA GLN A 84 7.44 -7.44 -21.92
C GLN A 84 6.30 -7.86 -21.00
N LYS A 85 6.40 -9.06 -20.41
CA LYS A 85 5.35 -9.60 -19.54
C LYS A 85 5.90 -10.49 -18.45
N ILE A 86 5.43 -10.25 -17.23
CA ILE A 86 5.72 -11.08 -16.07
C ILE A 86 4.65 -12.16 -15.95
N LYS A 87 5.07 -13.43 -15.91
CA LYS A 87 4.18 -14.58 -15.72
C LYS A 87 3.67 -14.65 -14.29
N LYS A 88 4.58 -14.49 -13.33
CA LYS A 88 4.28 -14.63 -11.90
C LYS A 88 5.36 -14.01 -11.02
N VAL A 89 4.94 -13.23 -10.02
CA VAL A 89 5.81 -12.85 -8.89
C VAL A 89 5.82 -14.00 -7.88
N ILE A 90 7.01 -14.45 -7.52
CA ILE A 90 7.23 -15.60 -6.64
C ILE A 90 7.50 -15.15 -5.21
N GLU A 91 8.30 -14.11 -5.06
CA GLU A 91 8.78 -13.65 -3.76
C GLU A 91 9.04 -12.15 -3.81
N VAL A 92 8.82 -11.50 -2.66
CA VAL A 92 9.13 -10.08 -2.45
C VAL A 92 9.84 -9.96 -1.12
N SER A 93 10.96 -9.24 -1.11
CA SER A 93 11.81 -9.12 0.07
C SER A 93 12.23 -7.68 0.29
N ALA A 94 12.24 -7.27 1.56
CA ALA A 94 13.05 -6.15 2.01
C ALA A 94 14.53 -6.53 1.86
N VAL A 95 15.30 -5.64 1.24
CA VAL A 95 16.70 -5.92 0.87
C VAL A 95 17.60 -4.74 1.20
N ASN A 96 18.86 -5.05 1.49
CA ASN A 96 19.88 -4.02 1.79
C ASN A 96 20.36 -3.31 0.52
N TYR A 97 20.36 -4.02 -0.61
CA TYR A 97 20.83 -3.54 -1.90
C TYR A 97 19.75 -3.80 -2.96
N PRO A 98 18.81 -2.88 -3.17
CA PRO A 98 17.73 -3.08 -4.12
C PRO A 98 18.26 -3.08 -5.55
N ALA A 99 17.74 -3.99 -6.38
CA ALA A 99 18.01 -4.00 -7.81
C ALA A 99 17.36 -2.80 -8.54
N TYR A 100 16.38 -2.15 -7.90
CA TYR A 100 15.63 -1.03 -8.43
C TYR A 100 15.81 0.19 -7.52
N SER A 101 16.43 1.24 -8.05
CA SER A 101 16.73 2.48 -7.33
C SER A 101 15.49 3.28 -6.90
N GLY A 102 14.33 3.04 -7.52
CA GLY A 102 13.07 3.69 -7.19
C GLY A 102 12.17 2.86 -6.25
N THR A 103 12.73 1.95 -5.45
CA THR A 103 11.94 1.20 -4.47
C THR A 103 11.98 1.89 -3.11
N ASP A 104 10.81 2.04 -2.51
CA ASP A 104 10.65 2.60 -1.17
C ASP A 104 9.91 1.59 -0.28
N ILE A 105 10.40 1.40 0.95
CA ILE A 105 9.70 0.66 2.00
C ILE A 105 9.44 1.54 3.22
N ASN A 106 8.26 1.39 3.81
CA ASN A 106 7.88 2.12 5.02
C ASN A 106 7.22 1.16 6.02
N ALA A 107 7.62 1.25 7.28
CA ALA A 107 7.00 0.55 8.38
C ALA A 107 5.93 1.43 9.04
N ARG A 108 4.71 0.91 9.19
CA ARG A 108 3.59 1.61 9.83
C ARG A 108 2.99 0.73 10.92
N ASP A 109 2.61 1.36 12.02
CA ASP A 109 1.94 0.69 13.14
C ASP A 109 0.43 0.60 12.86
N GLN A 110 -0.14 -0.59 12.94
CA GLN A 110 -1.54 -0.84 12.66
C GLN A 110 -2.47 -0.15 13.67
N ALA A 111 -2.08 -0.08 14.95
CA ALA A 111 -2.89 0.59 15.98
C ALA A 111 -3.00 2.10 15.70
N VAL A 112 -1.91 2.71 15.22
CA VAL A 112 -1.90 4.13 14.81
C VAL A 112 -2.82 4.34 13.61
N LEU A 113 -2.79 3.44 12.63
CA LEU A 113 -3.67 3.52 11.44
C LEU A 113 -5.15 3.37 11.81
N ASP A 114 -5.49 2.42 12.69
CA ASP A 114 -6.86 2.18 13.11
C ASP A 114 -7.42 3.36 13.91
N ASN A 115 -6.60 3.96 14.79
CA ASN A 115 -6.97 5.16 15.53
C ASN A 115 -7.16 6.37 14.59
N ALA A 116 -6.28 6.55 13.61
CA ALA A 116 -6.41 7.60 12.61
C ALA A 116 -7.66 7.42 11.73
N ALA A 117 -7.97 6.18 11.34
CA ALA A 117 -9.17 5.86 10.56
C ALA A 117 -10.45 6.19 11.35
N LYS A 118 -10.54 5.78 12.61
CA LYS A 118 -11.66 6.11 13.52
C LYS A 118 -11.79 7.62 13.72
N ALA A 119 -10.68 8.33 13.92
CA ALA A 119 -10.69 9.78 14.07
C ALA A 119 -11.21 10.47 12.81
N LEU A 120 -10.80 10.01 11.62
CA LEU A 120 -11.25 10.54 10.33
C LEU A 120 -12.75 10.26 10.09
N GLU A 121 -13.23 9.07 10.41
CA GLU A 121 -14.64 8.71 10.32
C GLU A 121 -15.50 9.59 11.22
N ASN A 122 -15.11 9.73 12.49
CA ASN A 122 -15.78 10.62 13.44
C ASN A 122 -15.83 12.08 12.94
N ALA A 123 -14.74 12.57 12.33
CA ALA A 123 -14.69 13.91 11.76
C ALA A 123 -15.64 14.06 10.56
N ARG A 124 -15.72 13.04 9.69
CA ARG A 124 -16.65 13.02 8.55
C ARG A 124 -18.10 13.02 8.99
N SER A 125 -18.47 12.18 9.95
CA SER A 125 -19.85 12.14 10.48
C SER A 125 -20.26 13.46 11.12
N LYS A 126 -19.37 14.11 11.89
CA LYS A 126 -19.63 15.44 12.45
C LYS A 126 -19.86 16.50 11.35
N LEU A 127 -19.07 16.45 10.28
CA LEU A 127 -19.21 17.38 9.15
C LEU A 127 -20.53 17.17 8.40
N GLU A 128 -20.97 15.92 8.21
CA GLU A 128 -22.27 15.63 7.59
C GLU A 128 -23.44 16.13 8.44
N ASN A 129 -23.40 15.88 9.76
CA ASN A 129 -24.44 16.38 10.67
C ASN A 129 -24.54 17.91 10.62
N PHE A 130 -23.40 18.61 10.67
CA PHE A 130 -23.38 20.06 10.55
C PHE A 130 -23.96 20.55 9.21
N LYS A 131 -23.64 19.88 8.10
CA LYS A 131 -24.21 20.23 6.79
C LYS A 131 -25.72 20.04 6.74
N ASN A 132 -26.23 18.96 7.35
CA ASN A 132 -27.67 18.67 7.40
C ASN A 132 -28.42 19.71 8.23
N GLU A 133 -27.89 20.09 9.40
CA GLU A 133 -28.45 21.16 10.24
C GLU A 133 -28.50 22.50 9.48
N GLN A 134 -27.41 22.86 8.80
CA GLN A 134 -27.38 24.10 8.01
C GLN A 134 -28.38 24.09 6.85
N LEU A 135 -28.55 22.95 6.18
CA LEU A 135 -29.54 22.80 5.12
C LEU A 135 -30.97 22.96 5.64
N GLU A 136 -31.24 22.44 6.84
CA GLU A 136 -32.55 22.55 7.48
C GLU A 136 -32.85 24.01 7.88
N ILE A 137 -31.87 24.72 8.43
CA ILE A 137 -31.97 26.15 8.72
C ILE A 137 -32.24 26.96 7.43
N LEU A 138 -31.55 26.66 6.33
CA LEU A 138 -31.78 27.33 5.05
C LEU A 138 -33.20 27.08 4.50
N LYS A 139 -33.72 25.86 4.63
CA LYS A 139 -35.09 25.52 4.23
C LYS A 139 -36.11 26.32 5.04
N LEU A 140 -35.94 26.37 6.36
CA LEU A 140 -36.79 27.15 7.27
C LEU A 140 -36.75 28.64 6.91
N ARG A 141 -35.57 29.21 6.67
CA ARG A 141 -35.40 30.61 6.27
C ARG A 141 -36.14 30.92 4.96
N ASN A 142 -36.01 30.06 3.95
CA ASN A 142 -36.72 30.22 2.67
C ASN A 142 -38.24 30.12 2.83
N GLN A 143 -38.71 29.24 3.70
CA GLN A 143 -40.15 29.09 3.97
C GLN A 143 -40.73 30.33 4.66
N ILE A 144 -40.00 30.93 5.60
CA ILE A 144 -40.40 32.19 6.26
C ILE A 144 -40.42 33.34 5.23
N LEU A 145 -39.39 33.46 4.39
CA LEU A 145 -39.32 34.46 3.33
C LEU A 145 -40.51 34.40 2.38
N MET A 146 -40.90 33.20 1.93
CA MET A 146 -42.08 33.02 1.07
C MET A 146 -43.36 33.48 1.77
N LYS A 147 -43.55 33.14 3.06
CA LYS A 147 -44.73 33.57 3.83
C LYS A 147 -44.80 35.07 4.12
N MET A 148 -43.66 35.78 4.09
CA MET A 148 -43.62 37.24 4.27
C MET A 148 -43.84 38.01 2.97
N GLY A 149 -43.54 37.42 1.81
CA GLY A 149 -43.77 38.04 0.49
C GLY A 149 -45.22 37.93 -0.01
N GLU A 150 -46.05 37.14 0.65
CA GLU A 150 -47.49 36.96 0.33
C GLU A 150 -48.42 37.89 1.17
N ARG A 151 -47.86 38.83 1.95
CA ARG A 151 -48.60 39.88 2.67
C ARG A 151 -48.36 41.25 2.05
#